data_AF-A0A833E7L1-F1
#
_entry.id   AF-A0A833E7L1-F1
#
_cell.length_a   1.000
_cell.length_b   1.000
_cell.length_c   1.000
_cell.angle_alpha   90.00
_cell.angle_beta   90.00
_cell.angle_gamma   90.00
#
_symmetry.space_group_name_H-M   'P 1'
#
loop_
_entity.id
_entity.type
_entity.pdbx_description
1 polymer ?
#
loop_
_entity_poly.entity_id
_entity_poly.type
_entity_poly.pdbx_seq_one_letter_code
_entity_poly.pdbx_strand_id
1 'polypeptide(L)'
;VSALPPLFGRLVIIGALGGFLWFSLLWFAGVTSAIALVNVITAIFEEDFNIVRRKGAWIAFAIVFLTGVFVNIEGAMKTKELTDYLDLADFYAGSLLLLVVALIEVIAVLWLWGISESYKEMHKGAFITVPKWYWTIVAGVIAPIYLIVMLVWFTVTGALTAAARPDNIFGWIAVVMLIAMFILGLAINKIALYRRYSREIAGGE
;
A
#
# COMPACT_ATOMS: atom_id res chain seq x y z
N VAL A 1 -17.08 18.37 -1.65
CA VAL A 1 -18.11 18.40 -2.71
C VAL A 1 -17.54 17.69 -3.92
N SER A 2 -18.07 16.52 -4.29
CA SER A 2 -17.67 15.83 -5.51
C SER A 2 -18.00 16.73 -6.70
N ALA A 3 -16.99 17.26 -7.41
CA ALA A 3 -17.20 18.31 -8.40
C ALA A 3 -17.88 17.82 -9.69
N LEU A 4 -17.66 16.55 -10.07
CA LEU A 4 -18.09 16.00 -11.36
C LEU A 4 -19.52 15.43 -11.39
N PRO A 5 -20.00 14.67 -10.37
CA PRO A 5 -21.37 14.14 -10.39
C PRO A 5 -22.47 15.22 -10.50
N PRO A 6 -22.38 16.37 -9.82
CA PRO A 6 -23.32 17.47 -9.99
C PRO A 6 -23.27 18.12 -11.39
N LEU A 7 -22.12 18.07 -12.07
CA LEU A 7 -21.99 18.59 -13.44
C LEU A 7 -22.70 17.68 -14.45
N PHE A 8 -22.61 16.37 -14.29
CA PHE A 8 -23.34 15.42 -15.14
C PHE A 8 -24.86 15.58 -15.00
N GLY A 9 -25.37 15.87 -13.79
CA GLY A 9 -26.79 16.17 -13.59
C GLY A 9 -27.29 17.39 -14.37
N ARG A 10 -26.42 18.35 -14.72
CA ARG A 10 -26.80 19.56 -15.49
C ARG A 10 -26.85 19.33 -17.01
N LEU A 11 -26.23 18.25 -17.51
CA LEU A 11 -26.09 17.98 -18.95
C LEU A 11 -27.14 16.98 -19.49
N VAL A 12 -28.14 16.63 -18.68
CA VAL A 12 -29.31 15.76 -18.99
C VAL A 12 -28.91 14.47 -19.74
N ILE A 13 -29.01 14.43 -21.08
CA ILE A 13 -28.77 13.23 -21.89
C ILE A 13 -27.26 12.94 -22.04
N ILE A 14 -26.46 13.98 -22.32
CA ILE A 14 -25.00 13.87 -22.39
C ILE A 14 -24.44 13.59 -20.98
N GLY A 15 -25.12 14.11 -19.95
CA GLY A 15 -24.83 13.86 -18.56
C GLY A 15 -24.92 12.39 -18.15
N ALA A 16 -25.98 11.69 -18.56
CA ALA A 16 -26.14 10.27 -18.25
C ALA A 16 -25.04 9.40 -18.86
N LEU A 17 -24.70 9.62 -20.14
CA LEU A 17 -23.60 8.92 -20.81
C LEU A 17 -22.25 9.30 -20.20
N GLY A 18 -22.01 10.58 -19.90
CA GLY A 18 -20.79 11.05 -19.25
C GLY A 18 -20.61 10.47 -17.85
N GLY A 19 -21.70 10.38 -17.07
CA GLY A 19 -21.71 9.74 -15.76
C GLY A 19 -21.44 8.23 -15.86
N PHE A 20 -22.10 7.53 -16.78
CA PHE A 20 -21.85 6.11 -17.02
C PHE A 20 -20.38 5.83 -17.37
N LEU A 21 -19.82 6.59 -18.33
CA LEU A 21 -18.42 6.45 -18.72
C LEU A 21 -17.47 6.78 -17.56
N TRP A 22 -17.74 7.84 -16.81
CA TRP A 22 -16.94 8.23 -15.66
C TRP A 22 -16.92 7.15 -14.57
N PHE A 23 -18.08 6.64 -14.16
CA PHE A 23 -18.15 5.57 -13.16
C PHE A 23 -17.60 4.25 -13.68
N SER A 24 -17.74 3.97 -14.98
CA SER A 24 -17.09 2.79 -15.61
C SER A 24 -15.57 2.89 -15.51
N LEU A 25 -14.99 4.06 -15.81
CA LEU A 25 -13.55 4.30 -15.67
C LEU A 25 -13.07 4.12 -14.22
N LEU A 26 -13.80 4.68 -13.25
CA LEU A 26 -13.50 4.49 -11.83
C LEU A 26 -13.58 3.02 -11.41
N TRP A 27 -14.56 2.28 -11.93
CA TRP A 27 -14.70 0.84 -11.68
C TRP A 27 -13.51 0.06 -12.23
N PHE A 28 -13.14 0.28 -13.50
CA PHE A 28 -11.97 -0.38 -14.09
C PHE A 28 -10.68 -0.04 -13.33
N ALA A 29 -10.45 1.22 -12.99
CA ALA A 29 -9.28 1.65 -12.24
C ALA A 29 -9.22 1.02 -10.83
N GLY A 30 -10.35 0.93 -10.14
CA GLY A 30 -10.45 0.28 -8.83
C GLY A 30 -10.23 -1.24 -8.90
N VAL A 31 -10.86 -1.91 -9.87
CA VAL A 31 -10.78 -3.38 -10.01
C VAL A 31 -9.36 -3.84 -10.38
N THR A 32 -8.69 -3.16 -11.32
CA THR A 32 -7.32 -3.55 -11.69
C THR A 32 -6.35 -3.40 -10.51
N SER A 33 -6.49 -2.33 -9.73
CA SER A 33 -5.71 -2.10 -8.51
C SER A 33 -5.98 -3.16 -7.44
N ALA A 34 -7.25 -3.51 -7.23
CA ALA A 34 -7.63 -4.55 -6.27
C ALA A 34 -7.08 -5.93 -6.67
N ILE A 35 -7.14 -6.28 -7.96
CA ILE A 35 -6.56 -7.54 -8.47
C ILE A 35 -5.05 -7.59 -8.19
N ALA A 36 -4.32 -6.49 -8.43
CA ALA A 36 -2.89 -6.44 -8.17
C ALA A 36 -2.56 -6.66 -6.69
N LEU A 37 -3.29 -5.99 -5.78
CA LEU A 37 -3.06 -6.10 -4.33
C LEU A 37 -3.40 -7.51 -3.80
N VAL A 38 -4.51 -8.11 -4.22
CA VAL A 38 -4.87 -9.49 -3.85
C VAL A 38 -3.84 -10.50 -4.38
N ASN A 39 -3.28 -10.25 -5.57
CA ASN A 39 -2.24 -11.09 -6.14
C ASN A 39 -0.95 -11.04 -5.31
N VAL A 40 -0.55 -9.87 -4.79
CA VAL A 40 0.62 -9.75 -3.89
C VAL A 40 0.44 -10.62 -2.64
N ILE A 41 -0.71 -10.54 -1.98
CA ILE A 41 -1.00 -11.36 -0.79
C ILE A 41 -1.00 -12.86 -1.15
N THR A 42 -1.63 -13.22 -2.26
CA THR A 42 -1.70 -14.61 -2.73
C THR A 42 -0.31 -15.16 -3.05
N ALA A 43 0.55 -14.36 -3.67
CA ALA A 43 1.93 -14.73 -4.01
C ALA A 43 2.77 -15.01 -2.76
N ILE A 44 2.64 -14.22 -1.69
CA ILE A 44 3.32 -14.49 -0.41
C ILE A 44 2.97 -15.90 0.10
N PHE A 45 1.69 -16.29 0.07
CA PHE A 45 1.28 -17.64 0.52
C PHE A 45 1.71 -18.75 -0.44
N GLU A 46 1.73 -18.49 -1.74
CA GLU A 46 2.16 -19.45 -2.76
C GLU A 46 3.67 -19.70 -2.69
N GLU A 47 4.48 -18.64 -2.64
CA GLU A 47 5.94 -18.71 -2.73
C GLU A 47 6.59 -19.03 -1.37
N ASP A 48 6.19 -18.37 -0.28
CA ASP A 48 6.87 -18.52 1.01
C ASP A 48 6.31 -19.69 1.84
N PHE A 49 5.02 -20.01 1.68
CA PHE A 49 4.37 -21.08 2.44
C PHE A 49 4.11 -22.36 1.62
N ASN A 50 4.40 -22.32 0.31
CA ASN A 50 4.17 -23.42 -0.63
C ASN A 50 2.71 -23.92 -0.59
N ILE A 51 1.77 -23.01 -0.40
CA ILE A 51 0.33 -23.29 -0.37
C ILE A 51 -0.19 -23.23 -1.81
N VAL A 52 -1.07 -24.17 -2.17
CA VAL A 52 -1.74 -24.13 -3.48
C VAL A 52 -2.44 -22.78 -3.68
N ARG A 53 -2.13 -22.09 -4.79
CA ARG A 53 -2.63 -20.75 -5.14
C ARG A 53 -4.12 -20.52 -4.86
N ARG A 54 -4.96 -21.52 -5.17
CA ARG A 54 -6.41 -21.48 -4.89
C ARG A 54 -6.71 -21.25 -3.41
N LYS A 55 -6.00 -21.92 -2.50
CA LYS A 55 -6.15 -21.73 -1.04
C LYS A 55 -5.58 -20.38 -0.60
N GLY A 56 -4.44 -19.97 -1.16
CA GLY A 56 -3.87 -18.63 -0.93
C GLY A 56 -4.83 -17.49 -1.28
N ALA A 57 -5.53 -17.61 -2.40
CA ALA A 57 -6.52 -16.62 -2.83
C ALA A 57 -7.72 -16.52 -1.87
N TRP A 58 -8.20 -17.65 -1.33
CA TRP A 58 -9.25 -17.65 -0.30
C TRP A 58 -8.80 -16.99 1.01
N ILE A 59 -7.54 -17.20 1.40
CA ILE A 59 -6.95 -16.53 2.57
C ILE A 59 -6.86 -15.02 2.33
N ALA A 60 -6.36 -14.61 1.17
CA ALA A 60 -6.29 -13.19 0.78
C ALA A 60 -7.67 -12.53 0.77
N PHE A 61 -8.68 -13.21 0.21
CA PHE A 61 -10.07 -12.76 0.25
C PHE A 61 -10.57 -12.60 1.69
N ALA A 62 -10.34 -13.59 2.56
CA ALA A 62 -10.79 -13.51 3.95
C ALA A 62 -10.13 -12.34 4.70
N ILE A 63 -8.83 -12.10 4.50
CA ILE A 63 -8.11 -10.97 5.11
C ILE A 63 -8.71 -9.65 4.65
N VAL A 64 -8.83 -9.43 3.34
CA VAL A 64 -9.37 -8.17 2.76
C VAL A 64 -10.84 -7.96 3.14
N PHE A 65 -11.64 -9.04 3.17
CA PHE A 65 -13.04 -8.96 3.57
C PHE A 65 -13.19 -8.57 5.04
N LEU A 66 -12.44 -9.21 5.94
CA LEU A 66 -12.48 -8.92 7.38
C LEU A 66 -11.98 -7.52 7.71
N THR A 67 -11.01 -6.99 6.98
CA THR A 67 -10.52 -5.62 7.17
C THR A 67 -11.45 -4.58 6.52
N GLY A 68 -12.04 -4.91 5.36
CA GLY A 68 -12.89 -3.99 4.59
C GLY A 68 -14.35 -3.91 5.07
N VAL A 69 -14.84 -4.89 5.83
CA VAL A 69 -16.24 -4.91 6.29
C VAL A 69 -16.57 -3.68 7.16
N PHE A 70 -15.61 -3.19 7.95
CA PHE A 70 -15.81 -2.05 8.84
C PHE A 70 -16.11 -0.74 8.10
N VAL A 71 -15.54 -0.55 6.89
CA VAL A 71 -15.87 0.59 6.01
C VAL A 71 -17.35 0.58 5.66
N ASN A 72 -17.90 -0.60 5.35
CA ASN A 72 -19.32 -0.73 4.98
C ASN A 72 -20.24 -0.55 6.19
N ILE A 73 -19.83 -1.03 7.36
CA ILE A 73 -20.57 -0.87 8.62
C ILE A 73 -20.65 0.62 9.00
N GLU A 74 -19.53 1.35 8.92
CA GLU A 74 -19.49 2.79 9.16
C GLU A 74 -20.43 3.56 8.23
N GLY A 75 -20.36 3.27 6.92
CA GLY A 75 -21.25 3.86 5.93
C GLY A 75 -22.74 3.57 6.18
N ALA A 76 -23.07 2.39 6.69
CA ALA A 76 -24.44 2.01 7.03
C ALA A 76 -24.98 2.70 8.29
N MET A 77 -24.11 3.04 9.26
CA MET A 77 -24.51 3.68 10.52
C MET A 77 -24.80 5.18 10.40
N LYS A 78 -24.55 5.81 9.23
CA LYS A 78 -24.82 7.23 8.96
C LYS A 78 -24.25 8.18 10.03
N THR A 79 -23.03 7.88 10.50
CA THR A 79 -22.28 8.75 11.41
C THR A 79 -22.02 10.11 10.74
N LYS A 80 -21.82 11.18 11.53
CA LYS A 80 -21.59 12.54 11.01
C LYS A 80 -20.39 12.63 10.07
N GLU A 81 -19.37 11.80 10.31
CA GLU A 81 -18.21 11.61 9.44
C GLU A 81 -18.27 10.15 8.98
N LEU A 82 -18.41 9.93 7.67
CA LEU A 82 -18.74 8.63 7.09
C LEU A 82 -17.50 7.80 6.72
N THR A 83 -16.29 8.33 6.95
CA THR A 83 -15.05 7.77 6.42
C THR A 83 -13.93 7.69 7.46
N ASP A 84 -14.20 7.82 8.75
CA ASP A 84 -13.15 7.92 9.79
C ASP A 84 -12.29 6.65 9.85
N TYR A 85 -12.87 5.46 9.66
CA TYR A 85 -12.10 4.22 9.59
C TYR A 85 -11.17 4.21 8.37
N LEU A 86 -11.71 4.57 7.20
CA LEU A 86 -10.99 4.53 5.93
C LEU A 86 -9.89 5.60 5.88
N ASP A 87 -10.22 6.82 6.29
CA ASP A 87 -9.32 7.97 6.25
C ASP A 87 -8.14 7.78 7.22
N LEU A 88 -8.39 7.22 8.41
CA LEU A 88 -7.31 6.88 9.36
C LEU A 88 -6.43 5.76 8.83
N ALA A 89 -7.04 4.69 8.27
CA ALA A 89 -6.29 3.61 7.66
C ALA A 89 -5.42 4.11 6.49
N ASP A 90 -5.95 4.97 5.63
CA ASP A 90 -5.24 5.55 4.49
C ASP A 90 -4.11 6.50 4.92
N PHE A 91 -4.34 7.32 5.96
CA PHE A 91 -3.33 8.20 6.52
C PHE A 91 -2.10 7.42 7.03
N TYR A 92 -2.32 6.38 7.83
CA TYR A 92 -1.23 5.61 8.41
C TYR A 92 -0.62 4.60 7.43
N ALA A 93 -1.43 3.79 6.75
CA ALA A 93 -0.92 2.73 5.89
C ALA A 93 -0.60 3.22 4.47
N GLY A 94 -1.48 4.02 3.88
CA GLY A 94 -1.37 4.50 2.49
C GLY A 94 -0.38 5.66 2.32
N SER A 95 -0.17 6.46 3.37
CA SER A 95 0.72 7.62 3.31
C SER A 95 1.97 7.46 4.19
N LEU A 96 1.83 7.37 5.51
CA LEU A 96 2.98 7.41 6.43
C LEU A 96 3.87 6.17 6.31
N LEU A 97 3.31 4.97 6.50
CA LEU A 97 4.08 3.73 6.45
C LEU A 97 4.64 3.45 5.06
N LEU A 98 3.90 3.83 4.01
CA LEU A 98 4.38 3.73 2.64
C LEU A 98 5.68 4.53 2.42
N LEU A 99 5.73 5.78 2.90
CA LEU A 99 6.94 6.61 2.82
C LEU A 99 8.11 6.02 3.64
N VAL A 100 7.82 5.50 4.84
CA VAL A 100 8.84 4.87 5.70
C VAL A 100 9.44 3.63 5.01
N VAL A 101 8.60 2.73 4.50
CA VAL A 101 9.04 1.52 3.81
C VAL A 101 9.83 1.87 2.55
N ALA A 102 9.34 2.80 1.73
CA ALA A 102 10.05 3.25 0.53
C ALA A 102 11.45 3.81 0.87
N LEU A 103 11.58 4.58 1.95
CA LEU A 103 12.87 5.10 2.39
C LEU A 103 13.82 3.98 2.82
N ILE A 104 13.32 3.01 3.60
CA ILE A 104 14.10 1.85 4.03
C ILE A 104 14.56 1.03 2.83
N GLU A 105 13.68 0.77 1.85
CA GLU A 105 14.02 0.02 0.64
C GLU A 105 15.09 0.73 -0.20
N VAL A 106 14.95 2.04 -0.42
CA VAL A 106 15.94 2.83 -1.17
C VAL A 106 17.30 2.80 -0.48
N ILE A 107 17.34 2.97 0.85
CA ILE A 107 18.58 2.90 1.63
C ILE A 107 19.16 1.48 1.57
N ALA A 108 18.34 0.45 1.73
CA ALA A 108 18.81 -0.94 1.70
C ALA A 108 19.42 -1.31 0.34
N VAL A 109 18.75 -0.97 -0.75
CA VAL A 109 19.20 -1.33 -2.10
C VAL A 109 20.41 -0.51 -2.55
N LEU A 110 20.40 0.80 -2.32
CA LEU A 110 21.43 1.68 -2.90
C LEU A 110 22.62 1.88 -1.96
N TRP A 111 22.41 1.87 -0.64
CA TRP A 111 23.46 2.19 0.31
C TRP A 111 23.99 0.96 1.04
N LEU A 112 23.12 0.03 1.48
CA LEU A 112 23.58 -1.20 2.16
C LEU A 112 24.09 -2.25 1.18
N TRP A 113 23.36 -2.52 0.10
CA TRP A 113 23.80 -3.46 -0.93
C TRP A 113 24.83 -2.85 -1.89
N GLY A 114 24.71 -1.54 -2.14
CA GLY A 114 25.67 -0.76 -2.93
C GLY A 114 25.15 -0.35 -4.31
N ILE A 115 25.47 0.88 -4.70
CA ILE A 115 24.98 1.49 -5.96
C ILE A 115 25.51 0.75 -7.19
N SER A 116 26.75 0.26 -7.17
CA SER A 116 27.36 -0.46 -8.30
C SER A 116 26.75 -1.84 -8.51
N GLU A 117 26.48 -2.55 -7.42
CA GLU A 117 25.97 -3.90 -7.37
C GLU A 117 24.51 -3.90 -7.82
N SER A 118 23.69 -3.04 -7.21
CA SER A 118 22.29 -2.85 -7.60
C SER A 118 22.14 -2.40 -9.05
N TYR A 119 23.01 -1.51 -9.56
CA TYR A 119 23.00 -1.10 -10.96
C TYR A 119 23.29 -2.25 -11.92
N LYS A 120 24.27 -3.11 -11.59
CA LYS A 120 24.61 -4.29 -12.41
C LYS A 120 23.46 -5.29 -12.43
N GLU A 121 22.86 -5.57 -11.28
CA GLU A 121 21.77 -6.55 -11.19
C GLU A 121 20.51 -6.05 -11.89
N MET A 122 20.19 -4.75 -11.78
CA MET A 122 19.07 -4.14 -12.52
C MET A 122 19.21 -4.29 -14.04
N HIS A 123 20.45 -4.29 -14.57
CA HIS A 123 20.71 -4.44 -16.01
C HIS A 123 20.78 -5.89 -16.47
N LYS A 124 20.76 -6.84 -15.55
CA LYS A 124 20.87 -8.26 -15.88
C LYS A 124 19.54 -8.75 -16.42
N GLY A 125 19.50 -9.03 -17.72
CA GLY A 125 18.27 -9.42 -18.42
C GLY A 125 17.32 -8.27 -18.74
N ALA A 126 17.76 -7.01 -18.57
CA ALA A 126 16.95 -5.85 -18.90
C ALA A 126 17.00 -5.54 -20.40
N PHE A 127 15.82 -5.29 -20.99
CA PHE A 127 15.68 -4.81 -22.37
C PHE A 127 16.05 -3.33 -22.52
N ILE A 128 16.05 -2.57 -21.40
CA ILE A 128 16.29 -1.13 -21.37
C ILE A 128 17.48 -0.87 -20.44
N THR A 129 18.40 -0.03 -20.89
CA THR A 129 19.55 0.43 -20.10
C THR A 129 19.27 1.80 -19.49
N VAL A 130 19.35 1.90 -18.18
CA VAL A 130 19.20 3.16 -17.43
C VAL A 130 20.58 3.83 -17.33
N PRO A 131 20.73 5.15 -17.59
CA PRO A 131 22.01 5.82 -17.44
C PRO A 131 22.58 5.73 -16.02
N LYS A 132 23.88 5.43 -15.89
CA LYS A 132 24.54 5.29 -14.58
C LYS A 132 24.41 6.53 -13.69
N TRP A 133 24.51 7.73 -14.27
CA TRP A 133 24.36 8.97 -13.52
C TRP A 133 22.95 9.12 -12.90
N TYR A 134 21.91 8.64 -13.59
CA TYR A 134 20.54 8.67 -13.07
C TYR A 134 20.43 7.77 -11.84
N TRP A 135 20.97 6.55 -11.92
CA TRP A 135 20.93 5.62 -10.79
C TRP A 135 21.73 6.14 -9.59
N THR A 136 22.94 6.66 -9.81
CA THR A 136 23.77 7.15 -8.71
C THR A 136 23.24 8.44 -8.10
N ILE A 137 22.80 9.41 -8.90
CA ILE A 137 22.42 10.74 -8.41
C ILE A 137 20.93 10.79 -8.09
N VAL A 138 20.07 10.41 -9.03
CA VAL A 138 18.61 10.55 -8.84
C VAL A 138 18.11 9.50 -7.85
N ALA A 139 18.37 8.22 -8.11
CA ALA A 139 17.93 7.18 -7.19
C ALA A 139 18.76 7.18 -5.89
N GLY A 140 20.09 7.30 -5.99
CA GLY A 140 20.98 7.21 -4.82
C GLY A 140 20.94 8.39 -3.86
N VAL A 141 20.68 9.62 -4.35
CA VAL A 141 20.78 10.85 -3.54
C VAL A 141 19.46 11.64 -3.53
N ILE A 142 18.89 11.93 -4.70
CA ILE A 142 17.68 12.78 -4.76
C ILE A 142 16.48 12.06 -4.15
N ALA A 143 16.25 10.79 -4.48
CA ALA A 143 15.13 10.02 -3.97
C ALA A 143 15.11 9.91 -2.43
N PRO A 144 16.19 9.50 -1.72
CA PRO A 144 16.16 9.45 -0.27
C PRO A 144 16.01 10.83 0.36
N ILE A 145 16.63 11.88 -0.18
CA ILE A 145 16.42 13.25 0.32
C ILE A 145 14.95 13.66 0.17
N TYR A 146 14.36 13.42 -1.00
CA TYR A 146 12.96 13.72 -1.27
C TYR A 146 12.03 12.96 -0.32
N LEU A 147 12.28 11.66 -0.11
CA LEU A 147 11.51 10.84 0.83
C LEU A 147 11.64 11.35 2.28
N ILE A 148 12.83 11.75 2.72
CA ILE A 148 13.04 12.35 4.05
C ILE A 148 12.27 13.67 4.17
N VAL A 149 12.36 14.55 3.17
CA VAL A 149 11.63 15.82 3.15
C VAL A 149 10.12 15.57 3.20
N MET A 150 9.61 14.63 2.40
CA MET A 150 8.20 14.25 2.40
C MET A 150 7.77 13.67 3.75
N LEU A 151 8.60 12.86 4.39
CA LEU A 151 8.29 12.28 5.71
C LEU A 151 8.25 13.35 6.80
N VAL A 152 9.18 14.31 6.80
CA VAL A 152 9.16 15.45 7.74
C VAL A 152 7.95 16.33 7.46
N TRP A 153 7.69 16.67 6.19
CA TRP A 153 6.54 17.47 5.81
C TRP A 153 5.22 16.81 6.24
N PHE A 154 5.08 15.52 5.95
CA PHE A 154 3.88 14.75 6.25
C PHE A 154 3.66 14.59 7.76
N THR A 155 4.71 14.39 8.55
CA THR A 155 4.58 14.30 10.02
C THR A 155 4.18 15.64 10.64
N VAL A 156 4.73 16.76 10.16
CA VAL A 156 4.40 18.11 10.68
C VAL A 156 2.99 18.54 10.26
N THR A 157 2.63 18.36 8.99
CA THR A 157 1.33 18.83 8.46
C THR A 157 0.20 17.83 8.71
N GLY A 158 0.49 16.54 8.59
CA GLY A 158 -0.48 15.46 8.71
C GLY A 158 -0.98 15.24 10.14
N ALA A 159 -0.13 15.41 11.17
CA ALA A 159 -0.52 15.22 12.57
C ALA A 159 -1.61 16.22 13.06
N LEU A 160 -1.84 17.29 12.29
CA LEU A 160 -2.87 18.29 12.58
C LEU A 160 -4.19 18.01 11.85
N THR A 161 -4.24 17.00 10.98
CA THR A 161 -5.44 16.63 10.21
C THR A 161 -6.38 15.73 11.01
N ALA A 162 -7.68 15.81 10.73
CA ALA A 162 -8.70 14.95 11.34
C ALA A 162 -8.45 13.46 11.06
N ALA A 163 -7.96 13.13 9.85
CA ALA A 163 -7.62 11.76 9.46
C ALA A 163 -6.53 11.10 10.33
N ALA A 164 -5.72 11.89 11.05
CA ALA A 164 -4.68 11.37 11.92
C ALA A 164 -5.18 11.02 13.33
N ARG A 165 -6.43 11.32 13.69
CA ARG A 165 -6.94 11.19 15.06
C ARG A 165 -8.13 10.24 15.16
N PRO A 166 -8.10 9.25 16.08
CA PRO A 166 -9.25 8.38 16.31
C PRO A 166 -10.28 9.10 17.19
N ASP A 167 -11.12 9.92 16.56
CA ASP A 167 -12.13 10.73 17.27
C ASP A 167 -13.42 9.95 17.60
N ASN A 168 -13.67 8.84 16.89
CA ASN A 168 -14.85 8.00 17.06
C ASN A 168 -14.48 6.51 17.26
N ILE A 169 -15.48 5.65 17.52
CA ILE A 169 -15.26 4.21 17.70
C ILE A 169 -14.64 3.55 16.46
N PHE A 170 -14.98 4.01 15.26
CA PHE A 170 -14.47 3.49 13.99
C PHE A 170 -12.98 3.81 13.79
N GLY A 171 -12.52 4.98 14.19
CA GLY A 171 -11.11 5.35 14.21
C GLY A 171 -10.31 4.49 15.18
N TRP A 172 -10.86 4.18 16.37
CA TRP A 172 -10.20 3.23 17.29
C TRP A 172 -10.18 1.80 16.72
N ILE A 173 -11.23 1.36 16.05
CA ILE A 173 -11.24 0.08 15.32
C ILE A 173 -10.15 0.09 14.24
N ALA A 174 -10.00 1.19 13.48
CA ALA A 174 -8.93 1.33 12.49
C ALA A 174 -7.54 1.21 13.12
N VAL A 175 -7.28 1.87 14.25
CA VAL A 175 -6.01 1.74 14.98
C VAL A 175 -5.73 0.30 15.40
N VAL A 176 -6.71 -0.37 16.01
CA VAL A 176 -6.59 -1.77 16.42
C VAL A 176 -6.32 -2.67 15.22
N MET A 177 -7.03 -2.46 14.11
CA MET A 177 -6.86 -3.21 12.88
C MET A 177 -5.48 -2.98 12.25
N LEU A 178 -4.98 -1.75 12.24
CA LEU A 178 -3.63 -1.43 11.76
C LEU A 178 -2.55 -2.15 12.59
N ILE A 179 -2.65 -2.09 13.92
CA ILE A 179 -1.72 -2.78 14.82
C ILE A 179 -1.81 -4.30 14.60
N ALA A 180 -3.01 -4.86 14.49
CA ALA A 180 -3.22 -6.28 14.24
C ALA A 180 -2.62 -6.72 12.90
N MET A 181 -2.83 -5.93 11.83
CA MET A 181 -2.24 -6.20 10.51
C MET A 181 -0.71 -6.07 10.51
N PHE A 182 -0.16 -5.10 11.25
CA PHE A 182 1.27 -4.95 11.38
C PHE A 182 1.90 -6.17 12.10
N ILE A 183 1.30 -6.61 13.22
CA ILE A 183 1.75 -7.82 13.93
C ILE A 183 1.60 -9.07 13.06
N LEU A 184 0.48 -9.21 12.35
CA LEU A 184 0.26 -10.30 11.42
C LEU A 184 1.34 -10.32 10.32
N GLY A 185 1.64 -9.16 9.73
CA GLY A 185 2.70 -9.01 8.72
C GLY A 185 4.07 -9.41 9.26
N LEU A 186 4.44 -8.96 10.47
CA LEU A 186 5.67 -9.37 11.14
C LEU A 186 5.72 -10.88 11.41
N ALA A 187 4.60 -11.48 11.83
CA ALA A 187 4.52 -12.91 12.07
C ALA A 187 4.69 -13.72 10.78
N ILE A 188 4.00 -13.32 9.70
CA ILE A 188 4.12 -13.95 8.38
C ILE A 188 5.56 -13.84 7.88
N ASN A 189 6.16 -12.65 7.92
CA ASN A 189 7.52 -12.42 7.46
C ASN A 189 8.54 -13.23 8.29
N LYS A 190 8.41 -13.22 9.63
CA LYS A 190 9.26 -14.05 10.50
C LYS A 190 9.16 -15.53 10.13
N ILE A 191 7.97 -16.07 9.97
CA ILE A 191 7.77 -17.49 9.61
C ILE A 191 8.34 -17.79 8.22
N ALA A 192 8.10 -16.91 7.25
CA ALA A 192 8.64 -17.03 5.90
C ALA A 192 10.18 -17.05 5.91
N LEU A 193 10.79 -16.13 6.65
CA LEU A 193 12.25 -16.04 6.81
C LEU A 193 12.83 -17.31 7.43
N TYR A 194 12.25 -17.82 8.52
CA TYR A 194 12.72 -19.08 9.12
C TYR A 194 12.53 -20.28 8.20
N ARG A 195 11.47 -20.34 7.40
CA ARG A 195 11.29 -21.44 6.44
C ARG A 195 12.31 -21.38 5.31
N ARG A 196 12.52 -20.20 4.73
CA ARG A 196 13.34 -19.99 3.53
C ARG A 196 14.83 -19.98 3.83
N TYR A 197 15.23 -19.38 4.96
CA TYR A 197 16.63 -19.20 5.37
C TYR A 197 17.00 -20.01 6.63
N SER A 198 16.22 -21.04 6.99
CA SER A 198 16.50 -21.92 8.14
C SER A 198 17.95 -22.40 8.19
N ARG A 199 18.55 -22.72 7.04
CA ARG A 199 19.93 -23.21 6.94
C ARG A 199 20.99 -22.13 7.20
N GLU A 200 20.73 -20.90 6.78
CA GLU A 200 21.66 -19.77 6.97
C GLU A 200 21.59 -19.24 8.41
N ILE A 201 20.37 -19.21 8.98
CA ILE A 201 20.14 -18.76 10.38
C ILE A 201 20.67 -19.80 11.38
N ALA A 202 20.53 -21.10 11.09
CA ALA A 202 21.11 -22.17 11.92
C ALA A 202 22.62 -22.38 11.67
N GLY A 203 23.13 -21.88 10.55
CA GLY A 203 24.51 -22.04 10.11
C GLY A 203 25.50 -21.08 10.75
N GLY A 204 25.05 -19.91 11.23
CA GLY A 204 25.84 -19.01 12.06
C GLY A 204 27.30 -18.83 11.63
N GLU A 205 27.52 -18.32 10.42
CA GLU A 205 28.75 -17.62 10.04
C GLU A 205 28.44 -16.13 9.87
#